data_AF-A0A0M4ETL4-F1
#
_entry.id   AF-A0A0M4ETL4-F1
#
_cell.length_a   1.000
_cell.length_b   1.000
_cell.length_c   1.000
_cell.angle_alpha   90.00
_cell.angle_beta   90.00
_cell.angle_gamma   90.00
#
_symmetry.space_group_name_H-M   'P 1'
#
loop_
_entity.id
_entity.type
_entity.pdbx_description
1 polymer ?
#
loop_
_entity_poly.entity_id
_entity_poly.type
_entity_poly.pdbx_seq_one_letter_code
_entity_poly.pdbx_strand_id
1 'polypeptide(L)' 'MSLHSSYVRRLLDSWPGKRRFGVYRFLPIFFVLGAALEFSMINWTVGETNFYRTFKRRQAKNYVEEQQYHQQHEEQQKEA' A
#
# COMPACT_ATOMS: atom_id res chain seq x y z
N MET A 1 9.08 -30.45 -29.02
CA MET A 1 7.69 -29.98 -29.24
C MET A 1 7.05 -29.73 -27.88
N SER A 2 6.87 -28.47 -27.50
CA SER A 2 6.36 -28.07 -26.17
C SER A 2 4.85 -28.33 -26.08
N LEU A 3 4.48 -29.37 -25.34
CA LEU A 3 3.09 -29.80 -25.13
C LEU A 3 2.26 -28.85 -24.23
N HIS A 4 2.90 -27.88 -23.58
CA HIS A 4 2.22 -26.91 -22.72
C HIS A 4 1.48 -25.80 -23.49
N SER A 5 1.77 -25.63 -24.78
CA SER A 5 1.16 -24.56 -25.59
C SER A 5 -0.32 -24.78 -25.86
N SER A 6 -0.80 -26.03 -25.99
CA SER A 6 -2.15 -26.30 -26.50
C SER A 6 -3.27 -25.81 -25.58
N TYR A 7 -3.13 -25.97 -24.26
CA TYR A 7 -4.11 -25.48 -23.29
C TYR A 7 -4.09 -23.95 -23.20
N VAL A 8 -2.89 -23.36 -23.10
CA VAL A 8 -2.72 -21.90 -23.09
C VAL A 8 -3.30 -21.28 -24.35
N ARG A 9 -3.05 -21.89 -25.52
CA ARG A 9 -3.52 -21.41 -26.82
C ARG A 9 -5.05 -21.52 -26.96
N ARG A 10 -5.67 -22.59 -26.43
CA ARG A 10 -7.14 -22.70 -26.34
C ARG A 10 -7.75 -21.62 -25.44
N LEU A 11 -7.15 -21.35 -24.29
CA LEU A 11 -7.62 -20.29 -23.39
C LEU A 11 -7.47 -18.90 -24.04
N LEU A 12 -6.33 -18.65 -24.70
CA LEU A 12 -6.09 -17.41 -25.45
C LEU A 12 -7.00 -17.23 -26.67
N ASP A 13 -7.43 -18.33 -27.29
CA ASP A 13 -8.36 -18.32 -28.42
C ASP A 13 -9.82 -18.18 -28.00
N SER A 14 -10.18 -18.61 -26.78
CA SER A 14 -11.50 -18.34 -26.20
C SER A 14 -11.70 -16.89 -25.75
N TRP A 15 -10.65 -16.05 -25.77
CA TRP A 15 -10.74 -14.67 -25.33
C TRP A 15 -11.58 -13.81 -26.30
N PRO A 16 -12.73 -13.25 -25.85
CA PRO A 16 -13.57 -12.41 -26.68
C PRO A 16 -12.84 -11.12 -27.05
N GLY A 17 -13.00 -10.67 -28.30
CA GLY A 17 -12.31 -9.47 -28.81
C GLY A 17 -11.10 -9.75 -29.70
N LYS A 18 -10.70 -11.01 -29.93
CA LYS A 18 -9.64 -11.37 -30.89
C LYS A 18 -9.87 -10.80 -32.30
N ARG A 19 -11.13 -10.70 -32.76
CA ARG A 19 -11.50 -10.14 -34.08
C ARG A 19 -11.48 -8.60 -34.14
N ARG A 20 -11.75 -7.89 -33.04
CA ARG A 20 -11.91 -6.42 -33.03
C ARG A 20 -10.71 -5.67 -32.42
N PHE A 21 -10.05 -6.27 -31.42
CA PHE A 21 -8.94 -5.68 -30.65
C PHE A 21 -7.58 -6.32 -30.96
N GLY A 22 -7.53 -7.43 -31.72
CA GLY A 22 -6.29 -8.01 -32.25
C GLY A 22 -5.19 -8.19 -31.19
N VAL A 23 -4.04 -7.54 -31.41
CA VAL A 23 -2.88 -7.57 -30.51
C VAL A 23 -3.16 -6.85 -29.17
N TYR A 24 -4.04 -5.85 -29.15
CA TYR A 24 -4.37 -5.03 -27.99
C TYR A 24 -5.45 -5.62 -27.06
N ARG A 25 -5.87 -6.87 -27.28
CA ARG A 25 -6.90 -7.55 -26.46
C ARG A 25 -6.58 -7.64 -24.96
N PHE A 26 -5.30 -7.56 -24.60
CA PHE A 26 -4.85 -7.59 -23.21
C PHE A 26 -4.73 -6.20 -22.58
N LEU A 27 -4.82 -5.13 -23.39
CA LEU A 27 -4.70 -3.76 -22.91
C LEU A 27 -5.69 -3.43 -21.77
N PRO A 28 -6.99 -3.82 -21.85
CA PRO A 28 -7.91 -3.57 -20.75
C PRO A 28 -7.54 -4.32 -19.47
N ILE A 29 -6.97 -5.53 -19.60
CA ILE A 29 -6.53 -6.33 -18.45
C ILE A 29 -5.34 -5.66 -17.77
N PHE A 30 -4.35 -5.22 -18.54
CA PHE A 30 -3.19 -4.51 -18.00
C PHE A 30 -3.57 -3.18 -17.37
N PHE A 31 -4.56 -2.48 -17.93
CA PHE A 31 -5.10 -1.26 -17.33
C PHE A 31 -5.74 -1.51 -15.96
N VAL A 32 -6.63 -2.51 -15.89
CA VAL A 32 -7.28 -2.89 -14.63
C VAL A 32 -6.25 -3.42 -13.62
N LEU A 33 -5.25 -4.20 -14.07
CA LEU A 33 -4.16 -4.65 -13.21
C LEU A 33 -3.31 -3.49 -12.67
N GLY A 34 -2.99 -2.50 -13.50
CA GLY A 34 -2.29 -1.29 -13.08
C GLY A 34 -3.08 -0.51 -12.03
N ALA A 35 -4.35 -0.27 -12.29
CA ALA A 35 -5.25 0.38 -11.33
C ALA A 35 -5.41 -0.44 -10.04
N ALA A 36 -5.51 -1.77 -10.13
CA ALA A 36 -5.58 -2.66 -8.98
C ALA A 36 -4.27 -2.67 -8.18
N LEU A 37 -3.12 -2.55 -8.84
CA LEU A 37 -1.82 -2.44 -8.18
C LEU A 37 -1.69 -1.11 -7.45
N GLU A 38 -2.06 0.01 -8.08
CA GLU A 38 -2.09 1.32 -7.43
C GLU A 38 -3.05 1.32 -6.22
N PHE A 39 -4.26 0.78 -6.40
CA PHE A 39 -5.23 0.63 -5.34
C PHE A 39 -4.71 -0.29 -4.22
N SER A 40 -4.03 -1.37 -4.59
CA SER A 40 -3.39 -2.25 -3.63
C SER A 40 -2.29 -1.49 -2.90
N MET A 41 -1.37 -0.79 -3.54
CA MET A 41 -0.34 -0.03 -2.82
C MET A 41 -0.91 0.93 -1.76
N ILE A 42 -2.08 1.53 -2.03
CA ILE A 42 -2.76 2.43 -1.10
C ILE A 42 -3.49 1.66 0.02
N ASN A 43 -4.19 0.58 -0.32
CA ASN A 43 -5.09 -0.13 0.60
C ASN A 43 -4.45 -1.35 1.28
N TRP A 44 -3.43 -1.92 0.66
CA TRP A 44 -2.61 -3.06 1.07
C TRP A 44 -1.64 -2.63 2.17
N THR A 45 -2.23 -2.31 3.31
CA THR A 45 -1.53 -2.27 4.58
C THR A 45 -1.33 -3.71 5.04
N VAL A 46 -0.26 -4.36 4.57
CA VAL A 46 0.11 -5.71 5.07
C VAL A 46 0.22 -5.60 6.59
N GLY A 47 -0.58 -6.40 7.29
CA GLY A 47 -0.89 -6.21 8.70
C GLY A 47 0.29 -6.14 9.68
N GLU A 48 -0.06 -5.79 10.93
CA GLU A 48 0.72 -5.73 12.19
C GLU A 48 2.15 -5.17 12.23
N THR A 49 2.87 -4.97 11.13
CA THR A 49 4.15 -4.25 11.15
C THR A 49 3.90 -2.75 11.07
N ASN A 50 3.12 -2.27 12.03
CA ASN A 50 2.78 -0.87 12.15
C ASN A 50 3.97 -0.12 12.76
N PHE A 51 5.10 -0.07 12.03
CA PHE A 51 6.26 0.76 12.34
C PHE A 51 5.82 2.20 12.66
N TYR A 52 4.76 2.66 11.98
CA TYR A 52 4.17 3.98 12.19
C TYR A 52 3.47 4.14 13.55
N ARG A 53 2.75 3.13 14.07
CA ARG A 53 2.13 3.17 15.41
C ARG A 53 3.21 3.21 16.47
N THR A 54 4.28 2.44 16.33
CA THR A 54 5.38 2.44 17.30
C THR A 54 6.13 3.78 17.28
N PHE A 55 6.36 4.33 16.08
CA PHE A 55 6.98 5.64 15.89
C PHE A 55 6.11 6.80 16.42
N LYS A 56 4.82 6.85 16.03
CA LYS A 56 3.84 7.83 16.51
C LYS A 56 3.64 7.76 18.02
N ARG A 57 3.63 6.56 18.61
CA ARG A 57 3.52 6.37 20.06
C ARG A 57 4.75 6.92 20.80
N ARG A 58 5.96 6.82 20.22
CA ARG A 58 7.16 7.44 20.78
C ARG A 58 7.12 8.97 20.69
N GLN A 59 6.73 9.54 19.54
CA GLN A 59 6.58 11.00 19.42
C GLN A 59 5.57 11.58 20.41
N ALA A 60 4.42 10.92 20.58
CA ALA A 60 3.41 11.37 21.54
C ALA A 60 3.93 11.38 22.99
N LYS A 61 4.76 10.40 23.37
CA LYS A 61 5.37 10.36 24.70
C LYS A 61 6.37 11.48 24.91
N ASN A 62 7.26 11.71 23.94
CA ASN A 62 8.27 12.76 24.04
C ASN A 62 7.64 14.15 24.19
N TYR A 63 6.54 14.42 23.47
CA TYR A 63 5.84 15.71 23.57
C TYR A 63 5.22 15.93 24.96
N VAL A 64 4.67 14.88 25.57
CA VAL A 64 4.09 14.97 26.92
C VAL A 64 5.17 15.16 27.98
N GLU A 65 6.30 14.44 27.88
CA GLU A 65 7.42 14.61 28.81
C GLU A 65 8.01 16.03 28.73
N GLU A 66 8.24 16.58 27.53
CA GLU A 66 8.76 17.95 27.37
C GLU A 66 7.85 19.01 28.00
N GLN A 67 6.53 18.85 27.88
CA GLN A 67 5.55 19.76 28.49
C GLN A 67 5.58 19.69 30.02
N GLN A 68 5.73 18.49 30.58
CA GLN A 68 5.84 18.31 32.03
C GLN A 68 7.14 18.91 32.58
N TYR A 69 8.27 18.76 31.87
CA TYR A 69 9.52 19.41 32.27
C TYR A 69 9.43 20.94 32.24
N HIS A 70 8.80 21.52 31.21
CA HIS A 70 8.61 22.98 31.15
C HIS A 70 7.70 23.48 32.27
N GLN A 71 6.60 22.79 32.55
CA GLN A 71 5.70 23.15 33.66
C GLN A 71 6.40 23.06 35.02
N GLN A 72 7.19 22.01 35.26
CA GLN A 72 7.96 21.86 36.50
C GLN A 72 9.03 22.95 36.66
N HIS A 73 9.71 23.33 35.57
CA HIS A 73 10.68 24.43 35.60
C HIS A 73 10.02 25.79 35.81
N GLU A 74 8.83 26.03 35.26
CA GLU A 74 8.06 27.26 35.48
C GLU A 74 7.50 27.35 36.91
N GLU A 75 7.09 26.24 37.50
CA GLU A 75 6.61 26.18 38.89
C GLU A 75 7.76 26.41 39.88
N GLN A 76 8.92 25.79 39.65
CA GLN A 76 10.12 26.01 40.48
C GLN A 76 10.67 27.44 40.40
N GLN A 77 10.49 28.14 39.27
CA GLN A 77 10.86 29.55 39.14
C GLN A 77 9.85 30.51 39.78
N LYS A 78 8.62 30.07 40.04
CA LYS A 78 7.59 30.89 40.72
C LYS A 78 7.63 30.75 42.24
N GLU A 79 8.18 29.65 42.76
CA GLU A 79 8.34 29.41 44.21
C GLU A 79 9.67 29.93 44.79
N ALA A 80 10.64 30.34 43.95
CA ALA A 80 11.92 30.93 44.36
C ALA A 80 11.90 32.47 44.33
#